data_AF-C0PXM7-F1
#
_entry.id   AF-C0PXM7-F1
#
_cell.length_a   1.000
_cell.length_b   1.000
_cell.length_c   1.000
_cell.angle_alpha   90.00
_cell.angle_beta   90.00
_cell.angle_gamma   90.00
#
_symmetry.space_group_name_H-M   'P 1'
#
loop_
_entity.id
_entity.type
_entity.pdbx_description
1 polymer ?
#
loop_
_entity_poly.entity_id
_entity_poly.type
_entity_poly.pdbx_seq_one_letter_code
_entity_poly.pdbx_strand_id
1 'polypeptide(L)'
;MYFVGGSDDKQTAEAPKVCSNTDTQCNFDNNMVDAVTKCKPLVEHAAKYEFEWTDGLLDPMFSHARIDSKKNQLTFIGDKVKFTNGFNAKMTMTYACTMDLKTKEIVDFKISEGKL
;
A
#
# COMPACT_ATOMS: atom_id res chain seq x y z
N MET A 1 5.72 -41.00 27.71
CA MET A 1 4.85 -40.04 26.98
C MET A 1 4.72 -38.79 27.83
N TYR A 2 4.48 -37.63 27.22
CA TYR A 2 4.33 -36.28 27.79
C TYR A 2 5.60 -35.43 27.91
N PHE A 3 5.88 -34.69 26.83
CA PHE A 3 6.42 -33.34 26.95
C PHE A 3 5.44 -32.38 26.29
N VAL A 4 4.91 -31.49 27.11
CA VAL A 4 4.15 -30.29 26.76
C VAL A 4 5.15 -29.23 26.28
N GLY A 5 4.86 -28.54 25.18
CA GLY A 5 5.65 -27.43 24.68
C GLY A 5 4.80 -26.51 23.83
N GLY A 6 3.96 -25.71 24.49
CA GLY A 6 3.30 -24.58 23.87
C GLY A 6 4.34 -23.58 23.37
N SER A 7 4.20 -23.15 22.12
CA SER A 7 4.86 -21.95 21.61
C SER A 7 3.76 -20.92 21.43
N ASP A 8 3.63 -20.07 22.44
CA ASP A 8 2.91 -18.81 22.36
C ASP A 8 3.52 -17.98 21.24
N ASP A 9 2.87 -17.93 20.08
CA ASP A 9 3.09 -16.89 19.07
C ASP A 9 2.66 -15.55 19.67
N LYS A 10 3.59 -14.93 20.42
CA LYS A 10 3.52 -13.53 20.80
C LYS A 10 3.62 -12.69 19.53
N GLN A 11 2.47 -12.43 18.93
CA GLN A 11 2.26 -11.30 18.04
C GLN A 11 2.61 -10.03 18.81
N THR A 12 3.86 -9.63 18.68
CA THR A 12 4.40 -8.44 19.33
C THR A 12 3.85 -7.26 18.54
N ALA A 13 2.74 -6.69 18.99
CA ALA A 13 2.35 -5.34 18.61
C ALA A 13 3.47 -4.41 19.08
N GLU A 14 4.42 -4.12 18.19
CA GLU A 14 5.46 -3.13 18.43
C GLU A 14 4.78 -1.79 18.78
N ALA A 15 5.26 -1.14 19.84
CA ALA A 15 4.81 0.20 20.23
C ALA A 15 4.90 1.16 19.02
N PRO A 16 4.00 2.15 18.89
CA PRO A 16 3.98 3.06 17.76
C PRO A 16 5.35 3.74 17.64
N LYS A 17 6.10 3.40 16.60
CA LYS A 17 7.40 4.00 16.29
C LYS A 17 7.13 5.46 15.92
N VAL A 18 7.68 6.39 16.70
CA VAL A 18 7.59 7.82 16.39
C VAL A 18 8.51 8.11 15.21
N CYS A 19 7.92 8.30 14.03
CA CYS A 19 8.67 8.66 12.83
C CYS A 19 8.93 10.16 12.74
N SER A 20 10.12 10.53 12.27
CA SER A 20 10.37 11.90 11.80
C SER A 20 9.54 12.19 10.55
N ASN A 21 9.13 13.46 10.34
CA ASN A 21 8.41 13.90 9.15
C ASN A 21 9.27 13.91 7.85
N THR A 22 10.55 13.52 7.94
CA THR A 22 11.45 13.32 6.79
C THR A 22 11.79 11.85 6.55
N ASP A 23 11.44 10.96 7.48
CA ASP A 23 11.79 9.54 7.38
C ASP A 23 10.76 8.80 6.54
N THR A 24 11.04 8.65 5.25
CA THR A 24 10.10 8.03 4.31
C THR A 24 9.83 6.58 4.67
N GLN A 25 10.85 5.81 5.04
CA GLN A 25 10.71 4.38 5.32
C GLN A 25 9.91 4.14 6.60
N CYS A 26 10.23 4.86 7.67
CA CYS A 26 9.47 4.75 8.91
C CYS A 26 7.99 5.11 8.70
N ASN A 27 7.71 6.21 7.99
CA ASN A 27 6.32 6.61 7.73
C ASN A 27 5.61 5.63 6.79
N PHE A 28 6.32 5.03 5.83
CA PHE A 28 5.77 3.99 4.97
C PHE A 28 5.35 2.76 5.78
N ASP A 29 6.25 2.24 6.61
CA ASP A 29 5.99 1.04 7.40
C ASP A 29 4.86 1.25 8.42
N ASN A 30 4.85 2.40 9.12
CA ASN A 30 3.84 2.69 10.14
C ASN A 30 2.45 3.00 9.57
N ASN A 31 2.35 3.45 8.32
CA ASN A 31 1.08 3.80 7.70
C ASN A 31 0.66 2.81 6.60
N MET A 32 1.38 1.71 6.44
CA MET A 32 1.13 0.68 5.41
C MET A 32 -0.31 0.15 5.48
N VAL A 33 -0.78 -0.24 6.67
CA VAL A 33 -2.13 -0.82 6.84
C VAL A 33 -3.21 0.20 6.46
N ASP A 34 -3.12 1.43 6.99
CA ASP A 34 -4.07 2.50 6.68
C ASP A 34 -4.07 2.83 5.18
N ALA A 35 -2.88 2.84 4.55
CA ALA A 35 -2.74 3.11 3.13
C ALA A 35 -3.37 2.00 2.29
N VAL A 36 -3.16 0.73 2.62
CA VAL A 36 -3.80 -0.39 1.91
C VAL A 36 -5.32 -0.30 2.05
N THR A 37 -5.84 -0.15 3.27
CA THR A 37 -7.29 -0.09 3.51
C THR A 37 -7.98 1.04 2.75
N LYS A 38 -7.34 2.20 2.64
CA LYS A 38 -7.94 3.38 1.98
C LYS A 38 -7.66 3.45 0.48
N CYS A 39 -6.50 3.00 0.03
CA CYS A 39 -6.09 3.09 -1.37
C CYS A 39 -6.62 1.93 -2.22
N LYS A 40 -6.70 0.71 -1.66
CA LYS A 40 -7.10 -0.48 -2.41
C LYS A 40 -8.48 -0.31 -3.08
N PRO A 41 -9.53 0.17 -2.40
CA PRO A 41 -10.82 0.42 -3.06
C PRO A 41 -10.74 1.46 -4.17
N LEU A 42 -9.89 2.49 -4.05
CA LEU A 42 -9.72 3.52 -5.09
C LEU A 42 -9.10 2.94 -6.36
N VAL A 43 -8.12 2.05 -6.21
CA VAL A 43 -7.51 1.34 -7.34
C VAL A 43 -8.55 0.43 -8.00
N GLU A 44 -9.26 -0.39 -7.23
CA GLU A 44 -10.28 -1.30 -7.76
C GLU A 44 -11.41 -0.55 -8.50
N HIS A 45 -11.89 0.57 -7.94
CA HIS A 45 -12.91 1.40 -8.57
C HIS A 45 -12.44 2.14 -9.83
N ALA A 46 -11.13 2.29 -10.04
CA ALA A 46 -10.60 2.88 -11.26
C ALA A 46 -10.64 1.92 -12.46
N ALA A 47 -10.85 0.62 -12.22
CA ALA A 47 -11.00 -0.35 -13.29
C ALA A 47 -12.33 -0.15 -14.02
N LYS A 48 -12.27 -0.02 -15.35
CA LYS A 48 -13.47 0.08 -16.19
C LYS A 48 -14.17 -1.28 -16.38
N TYR A 49 -13.39 -2.35 -16.34
CA TYR A 49 -13.85 -3.72 -16.54
C TYR A 49 -13.41 -4.57 -15.34
N GLU A 50 -12.58 -5.59 -15.57
CA GLU A 50 -12.01 -6.43 -14.54
C GLU A 50 -10.64 -5.89 -14.08
N PHE A 51 -10.27 -6.24 -12.84
CA PHE A 51 -8.93 -6.07 -12.31
C PHE A 51 -8.44 -7.37 -11.69
N GLU A 52 -7.12 -7.53 -11.67
CA GLU A 52 -6.43 -8.64 -11.01
C GLU A 52 -5.26 -8.08 -10.23
N TRP A 53 -5.27 -8.29 -8.91
CA TRP A 53 -4.10 -8.03 -8.08
C TRP A 53 -3.03 -9.07 -8.35
N THR A 54 -1.79 -8.62 -8.49
CA THR A 54 -0.60 -9.47 -8.62
C THR A 54 0.32 -9.33 -7.41
N ASP A 55 -0.20 -8.82 -6.30
CA ASP A 55 0.50 -8.72 -5.03
C ASP A 55 0.53 -10.06 -4.31
N GLY A 56 1.37 -10.17 -3.29
CA GLY A 56 1.50 -11.36 -2.48
C GLY A 56 2.32 -11.11 -1.22
N LEU A 57 2.56 -12.17 -0.45
CA LEU A 57 3.30 -12.09 0.82
C LEU A 57 4.71 -11.50 0.67
N LEU A 58 5.37 -11.75 -0.47
CA LEU A 58 6.73 -11.29 -0.75
C LEU A 58 6.77 -10.04 -1.66
N ASP A 59 5.65 -9.69 -2.27
CA ASP A 59 5.56 -8.57 -3.21
C ASP A 59 4.31 -7.76 -2.86
N PRO A 60 4.39 -6.89 -1.83
CA PRO A 60 3.23 -6.18 -1.33
C PRO A 60 2.69 -5.21 -2.38
N MET A 61 1.42 -4.82 -2.20
CA MET A 61 0.71 -3.86 -3.04
C MET A 61 1.58 -2.64 -3.43
N PHE A 62 2.20 -1.98 -2.45
CA PHE A 62 3.08 -0.84 -2.68
C PHE A 62 4.55 -1.26 -2.75
N SER A 63 5.26 -0.77 -3.77
CA SER A 63 6.69 -1.04 -3.95
C SER A 63 7.57 -0.01 -3.26
N HIS A 64 7.13 1.25 -3.17
CA HIS A 64 7.86 2.31 -2.48
C HIS A 64 6.93 3.48 -2.12
N ALA A 65 7.46 4.46 -1.40
CA ALA A 65 6.77 5.71 -1.15
C ALA A 65 7.69 6.92 -1.28
N ARG A 66 7.08 8.10 -1.37
CA ARG A 66 7.76 9.39 -1.45
C ARG A 66 7.14 10.36 -0.43
N ILE A 67 7.97 10.91 0.44
CA ILE A 67 7.53 11.92 1.41
C ILE A 67 7.56 13.33 0.82
N ASP A 68 6.53 14.12 1.11
CA ASP A 68 6.53 15.58 0.99
C ASP A 68 6.45 16.17 2.40
N SER A 69 7.62 16.40 3.00
CA SER A 69 7.73 16.92 4.37
C SER A 69 7.17 18.33 4.53
N LYS A 70 7.08 19.12 3.46
CA LYS A 70 6.51 20.47 3.53
C LYS A 70 4.99 20.41 3.68
N LYS A 71 4.35 19.45 3.02
CA LYS A 71 2.91 19.22 3.10
C LYS A 71 2.52 18.19 4.16
N ASN A 72 3.50 17.53 4.77
CA ASN A 72 3.28 16.41 5.69
C ASN A 72 2.45 15.29 5.04
N GLN A 73 2.80 14.96 3.79
CA GLN A 73 2.11 13.97 2.97
C GLN A 73 3.07 12.84 2.59
N LEU A 74 2.53 11.64 2.43
CA LEU A 74 3.26 10.47 1.97
C LEU A 74 2.52 9.86 0.78
N THR A 75 3.20 9.77 -0.36
CA THR A 75 2.66 9.16 -1.57
C THR A 75 3.14 7.71 -1.66
N PHE A 76 2.21 6.77 -1.53
CA PHE A 76 2.42 5.34 -1.71
C PHE A 76 2.26 4.97 -3.18
N ILE A 77 3.21 4.22 -3.73
CA ILE A 77 3.29 3.94 -5.17
C ILE A 77 3.43 2.42 -5.37
N GLY A 78 2.62 1.87 -6.27
CA GLY A 78 2.63 0.44 -6.59
C GLY A 78 2.21 0.17 -8.04
N ASP A 79 2.54 -1.02 -8.52
CA ASP A 79 2.19 -1.51 -9.86
C ASP A 79 1.67 -2.96 -9.86
N LYS A 80 1.28 -3.47 -8.69
CA LYS A 80 0.84 -4.87 -8.50
C LYS A 80 -0.62 -5.09 -8.87
N VAL A 81 -1.10 -4.46 -9.95
CA VAL A 81 -2.45 -4.65 -10.45
C VAL A 81 -2.48 -4.65 -11.97
N LYS A 82 -3.33 -5.51 -12.53
CA LYS A 82 -3.62 -5.54 -13.96
C LYS A 82 -5.08 -5.20 -14.19
N PHE A 83 -5.36 -4.32 -15.14
CA PHE A 83 -6.73 -4.04 -15.60
C PHE A 83 -6.97 -4.67 -16.96
N THR A 84 -8.19 -5.16 -17.15
CA THR A 84 -8.65 -5.67 -18.43
C THR A 84 -9.21 -4.51 -19.28
N ASN A 85 -8.91 -4.48 -20.57
CA ASN A 85 -9.49 -3.52 -21.52
C ASN A 85 -10.69 -4.13 -22.30
N GLY A 86 -11.26 -3.39 -23.25
CA GLY A 86 -12.42 -3.83 -24.04
C GLY A 86 -12.17 -5.02 -24.98
N PHE A 87 -10.93 -5.51 -25.07
CA PHE A 87 -10.52 -6.67 -25.88
C PHE A 87 -10.06 -7.85 -25.01
N ASN A 88 -10.38 -7.84 -23.71
CA ASN A 88 -9.91 -8.84 -22.73
C ASN A 88 -8.39 -8.91 -22.57
N ALA A 89 -7.64 -7.88 -22.99
CA ALA A 89 -6.21 -7.80 -22.75
C ALA A 89 -5.93 -7.21 -21.36
N LYS A 90 -4.98 -7.79 -20.63
CA LYS A 90 -4.58 -7.37 -19.29
C LYS A 90 -3.37 -6.44 -19.37
N MET A 91 -3.49 -5.25 -18.77
CA MET A 91 -2.45 -4.22 -18.75
C MET A 91 -2.06 -3.91 -17.30
N THR A 92 -0.76 -3.89 -17.01
CA THR A 92 -0.26 -3.45 -15.70
C THR A 92 -0.52 -1.97 -15.51
N MET A 93 -1.02 -1.60 -14.33
CA MET A 93 -1.29 -0.22 -13.96
C MET A 93 -0.35 0.20 -12.83
N THR A 94 0.23 1.39 -12.96
CA THR A 94 0.93 2.07 -11.87
C THR A 94 -0.04 3.05 -11.21
N TYR A 95 -0.09 3.03 -9.88
CA TYR A 95 -0.94 3.92 -9.09
C TYR A 95 -0.15 4.60 -7.98
N ALA A 96 -0.62 5.78 -7.59
CA ALA A 96 -0.08 6.60 -6.54
C ALA A 96 -1.21 7.12 -5.64
N CYS A 97 -1.13 6.83 -4.35
CA CYS A 97 -2.06 7.28 -3.32
C CYS A 97 -1.32 8.21 -2.35
N THR A 98 -1.68 9.48 -2.31
CA THR A 98 -1.09 10.45 -1.38
C THR A 98 -1.95 10.55 -0.13
N MET A 99 -1.36 10.21 1.01
CA MET A 99 -1.97 10.30 2.33
C MET A 99 -1.47 11.54 3.08
N ASP A 100 -2.36 12.24 3.77
CA ASP A 100 -1.98 13.22 4.80
C ASP A 100 -1.59 12.50 6.10
N LEU A 101 -0.37 12.72 6.60
CA LEU A 101 0.15 11.98 7.77
C LEU A 101 -0.47 12.42 9.11
N LYS A 102 -1.26 13.51 9.16
CA LYS A 102 -2.00 13.93 10.36
C LYS A 102 -3.38 13.31 10.41
N THR A 103 -4.15 13.44 9.33
CA THR A 103 -5.54 12.95 9.27
C THR A 103 -5.62 11.48 8.85
N LYS A 104 -4.53 10.95 8.28
CA LYS A 104 -4.46 9.63 7.64
C LYS A 104 -5.42 9.47 6.47
N GLU A 105 -5.92 10.56 5.91
CA GLU A 105 -6.83 10.52 4.74
C GLU A 105 -6.07 10.57 3.43
N ILE A 106 -6.63 9.94 2.39
CA ILE A 106 -6.11 10.04 1.03
C ILE A 106 -6.56 11.38 0.44
N VAL A 107 -5.59 12.21 0.05
CA VAL A 107 -5.80 13.58 -0.45
C VAL A 107 -5.52 13.73 -1.95
N ASP A 108 -4.85 12.75 -2.57
CA ASP A 108 -4.65 12.68 -4.02
C ASP A 108 -4.55 11.21 -4.46
N PHE A 109 -5.11 10.89 -5.62
CA PHE A 109 -5.06 9.56 -6.22
C PHE A 109 -4.81 9.67 -7.73
N LYS A 110 -3.83 8.90 -8.22
CA LYS A 110 -3.48 8.83 -9.64
C LYS A 110 -3.27 7.39 -10.05
N ILE A 111 -3.66 7.06 -11.27
CA ILE A 111 -3.44 5.76 -11.87
C ILE A 111 -3.25 5.91 -13.38
N SER A 112 -2.31 5.15 -13.93
CA SER A 112 -1.98 5.16 -15.35
C SER A 112 -1.44 3.80 -15.78
N GLU A 113 -1.56 3.50 -17.07
CA GLU A 113 -0.93 2.31 -17.65
C GLU A 113 0.59 2.40 -17.51
N GLY A 114 1.23 1.29 -17.15
CA GLY A 114 2.67 1.21 -16.99
C GLY A 114 3.10 0.36 -15.81
N LYS A 115 4.38 0.03 -15.79
CA LYS A 115 5.08 -0.69 -14.73
C LYS A 115 6.14 0.23 -14.12
N LEU A 116 6.45 0.03 -12.83
CA LEU A 116 7.58 0.68 -12.13
C LEU A 116 8.94 0.10 -12.54
#